data_AF-A0A401IB04-F1
#
_entry.id   AF-A0A401IB04-F1
#
_cell.length_a   1.000
_cell.length_b   1.000
_cell.length_c   1.000
_cell.angle_alpha   90.00
_cell.angle_beta   90.00
_cell.angle_gamma   90.00
#
_symmetry.space_group_name_H-M   'P 1'
#
loop_
_entity.id
_entity.type
_entity.pdbx_description
1 polymer ?
#
loop_
_entity_poly.entity_id
_entity_poly.type
_entity_poly.pdbx_seq_one_letter_code
_entity_poly.pdbx_strand_id
1 'polypeptide(L)'
;MLHCTSSRWGAGCLDALNVYYGRGDIPVGTLPTSNFLDDDSRYAKYNRLLATSPASRYPDGSGVPDAPTLYREKLAQAADGSIVVVAIGPLINLMQLLQTEPDAHSPLDGVALVARKVRHLVVMGGYLPEGKEWNFEMHPEAAAVVCEQWPTPITYTGYEIGLAVQTGARLLREAPPEHPVRISYAAYLGDKPTRPSWDLTAVLYAAHGAAPYWDLARGRMVVNTTDGSNRWIDDPQGPHAYLRERMDPAAVAELLDELMARQP
;
A
#
# COMPACT_ATOMS: atom_id res chain seq x y z
N MET A 1 -3.82 8.91 4.90
CA MET A 1 -2.75 8.06 4.36
C MET A 1 -1.94 7.51 5.52
N LEU A 2 -1.47 6.27 5.45
CA LEU A 2 -0.84 5.61 6.59
C LEU A 2 0.50 5.03 6.20
N HIS A 3 1.52 5.26 7.03
CA HIS A 3 2.81 4.62 6.90
C HIS A 3 2.84 3.30 7.67
N CYS A 4 3.43 2.25 7.09
CA CYS A 4 3.42 0.88 7.62
C CYS A 4 4.76 0.43 8.22
N THR A 5 5.70 1.35 8.44
CA THR A 5 6.97 1.07 9.13
C THR A 5 7.18 2.02 10.30
N SER A 6 8.15 1.73 11.16
CA SER A 6 8.59 2.59 12.25
C SER A 6 9.49 3.75 11.78
N SER A 7 9.74 3.90 10.47
CA SER A 7 10.58 4.97 9.96
C SER A 7 10.00 6.35 10.29
N ARG A 8 10.78 7.14 11.05
CA ARG A 8 10.45 8.54 11.40
C ARG A 8 10.24 9.46 10.19
N TRP A 9 10.75 9.08 9.02
CA TRP A 9 10.61 9.87 7.78
C TRP A 9 9.32 9.56 7.02
N GLY A 10 8.60 8.48 7.39
CA GLY A 10 7.43 8.02 6.66
C GLY A 10 6.32 9.05 6.64
N ALA A 11 5.86 9.49 7.81
CA ALA A 11 4.75 10.44 7.91
C ALA A 11 5.01 11.76 7.18
N GLY A 12 6.17 12.38 7.39
CA GLY A 12 6.55 13.61 6.70
C GLY A 12 6.65 13.46 5.18
N CYS A 13 7.11 12.30 4.69
CA CYS A 13 7.15 12.01 3.26
C CYS A 13 5.73 11.94 2.66
N LEU A 14 4.80 11.24 3.32
CA LEU A 14 3.40 11.17 2.87
C LEU A 14 2.75 12.56 2.88
N ASP A 15 3.05 13.35 3.91
CA ASP A 15 2.52 14.69 4.08
C ASP A 15 2.98 15.64 2.97
N ALA A 16 4.28 15.69 2.69
CA ALA A 16 4.84 16.50 1.62
C ALA A 16 4.22 16.16 0.25
N LEU A 17 3.98 14.88 -0.03
CA LEU A 17 3.28 14.45 -1.25
C LEU A 17 1.83 14.95 -1.28
N ASN A 18 1.08 14.79 -0.18
CA ASN A 18 -0.29 15.28 -0.09
C ASN A 18 -0.38 16.80 -0.30
N VAL A 19 0.50 17.57 0.35
CA VAL A 19 0.57 19.02 0.22
C VAL A 19 0.88 19.44 -1.23
N TYR A 20 1.85 18.79 -1.88
CA TYR A 20 2.20 19.08 -3.28
C TYR A 20 1.00 18.93 -4.22
N TYR A 21 0.17 17.90 -4.03
CA TYR A 21 -1.04 17.66 -4.83
C TYR A 21 -2.29 18.41 -4.34
N GLY A 22 -2.13 19.41 -3.47
CA GLY A 22 -3.26 20.22 -2.97
C GLY A 22 -4.22 19.48 -2.04
N ARG A 23 -3.77 18.38 -1.42
CA ARG A 23 -4.56 17.46 -0.57
C ARG A 23 -4.01 17.40 0.86
N GLY A 24 -3.50 18.53 1.36
CA GLY A 24 -2.93 18.65 2.71
C GLY A 24 -3.94 18.41 3.84
N ASP A 25 -5.22 18.31 3.55
CA ASP A 25 -6.29 17.93 4.49
C ASP A 25 -6.36 16.41 4.73
N ILE A 26 -5.74 15.59 3.88
CA ILE A 26 -5.68 14.14 4.10
C ILE A 26 -4.86 13.85 5.37
N PRO A 27 -5.46 13.24 6.41
CA PRO A 27 -4.75 12.95 7.64
C PRO A 27 -3.67 11.89 7.41
N VAL A 28 -2.54 12.03 8.10
CA VAL A 28 -1.41 11.10 8.06
C VAL A 28 -1.31 10.39 9.40
N GLY A 29 -1.00 9.11 9.39
CA GLY A 29 -0.70 8.33 10.60
C GLY A 29 0.42 7.32 10.35
N THR A 30 0.96 6.75 11.42
CA THR A 30 2.11 5.82 11.34
C THR A 30 1.92 4.59 12.21
N LEU A 31 2.70 3.55 11.93
CA LEU A 31 2.72 2.33 12.72
C LEU A 31 3.16 2.64 14.17
N PRO A 32 2.37 2.28 15.20
CA PRO A 32 2.74 2.50 16.62
C PRO A 32 3.79 1.51 17.17
N THR A 33 4.30 0.61 16.34
CA THR A 33 5.39 -0.31 16.70
C THR A 33 6.74 0.39 16.52
N SER A 34 7.69 0.12 17.40
CA SER A 34 9.08 0.57 17.28
C SER A 34 9.96 -0.48 16.59
N ASN A 35 11.09 -0.05 16.01
CA ASN A 35 12.12 -0.93 15.45
C ASN A 35 11.64 -1.85 14.29
N PHE A 36 10.57 -1.49 13.59
CA PHE A 36 10.09 -2.21 12.42
C PHE A 36 10.49 -1.47 11.14
N LEU A 37 11.51 -1.99 10.45
CA LEU A 37 12.00 -1.47 9.17
C LEU A 37 12.38 0.03 9.21
N ASP A 38 13.05 0.46 10.26
CA ASP A 38 13.42 1.86 10.52
C ASP A 38 14.92 2.17 10.41
N ASP A 39 15.73 1.21 9.95
CA ASP A 39 17.14 1.43 9.64
C ASP A 39 17.31 2.47 8.51
N ASP A 40 17.70 3.68 8.91
CA ASP A 40 17.93 4.81 8.00
C ASP A 40 18.92 4.47 6.88
N SER A 41 19.95 3.65 7.14
CA SER A 41 20.95 3.30 6.13
C SER A 41 20.36 2.52 4.95
N ARG A 42 19.25 1.82 5.19
CA ARG A 42 18.56 1.00 4.21
C ARG A 42 17.29 1.65 3.67
N TYR A 43 16.51 2.30 4.53
CA TYR A 43 15.15 2.71 4.24
C TYR A 43 14.95 4.23 4.12
N ALA A 44 15.92 5.06 4.54
CA ALA A 44 15.81 6.53 4.47
C ALA A 44 16.21 7.13 3.11
N LYS A 45 15.97 6.43 1.99
CA LYS A 45 16.51 6.80 0.66
C LYS A 45 15.90 8.08 0.11
N TYR A 46 14.59 8.13 -0.02
CA TYR A 46 13.85 9.25 -0.60
C TYR A 46 12.91 9.93 0.39
N ASN A 47 12.31 9.14 1.28
CA ASN A 47 11.40 9.59 2.31
C ASN A 47 12.02 10.66 3.21
N ARG A 48 13.30 10.53 3.59
CA ARG A 48 14.00 11.58 4.36
C ARG A 48 14.03 12.90 3.62
N LEU A 49 14.35 12.90 2.32
CA LEU A 49 14.42 14.13 1.51
C LEU A 49 13.09 14.87 1.49
N LEU A 50 11.98 14.14 1.31
CA LEU A 50 10.65 14.74 1.29
C LEU A 50 10.18 15.16 2.69
N ALA A 51 10.43 14.32 3.71
CA ALA A 51 10.06 14.61 5.08
C ALA A 51 10.74 15.87 5.62
N THR A 52 12.00 16.13 5.25
CA THR A 52 12.72 17.33 5.68
C THR A 52 12.50 18.53 4.76
N SER A 53 11.62 18.43 3.76
CA SER A 53 11.28 19.55 2.90
C SER A 53 10.39 20.57 3.61
N PRO A 54 10.37 21.85 3.19
CA PRO A 54 9.49 22.86 3.77
C PRO A 54 7.99 22.57 3.64
N ALA A 55 7.60 21.65 2.76
CA ALA A 55 6.21 21.26 2.55
C ALA A 55 5.68 20.28 3.62
N SER A 56 6.57 19.60 4.33
CA SER A 56 6.21 18.60 5.35
C SER A 56 5.91 19.26 6.69
N ARG A 57 4.76 18.93 7.28
CA ARG A 57 4.36 19.32 8.64
C ARG A 57 4.94 18.40 9.72
N TYR A 58 5.44 17.22 9.34
CA TYR A 58 5.88 16.17 10.25
C TYR A 58 7.33 15.72 9.94
N PRO A 59 8.32 16.60 10.04
CA PRO A 59 9.67 16.33 9.56
C PRO A 59 10.40 15.18 10.26
N ASP A 60 10.00 14.83 11.48
CA ASP A 60 10.51 13.71 12.27
C ASP A 60 9.43 12.66 12.59
N GLY A 61 8.27 12.77 11.92
CA GLY A 61 7.14 11.88 12.11
C GLY A 61 6.44 11.99 13.45
N SER A 62 6.81 12.96 14.29
CA SER A 62 6.11 13.22 15.55
C SER A 62 4.76 13.92 15.33
N GLY A 63 3.83 13.74 16.27
CA GLY A 63 2.54 14.45 16.26
C GLY A 63 1.49 13.93 15.28
N VAL A 64 1.73 12.79 14.63
CA VAL A 64 0.70 12.07 13.87
C VAL A 64 0.04 10.99 14.73
N PRO A 65 -1.25 10.69 14.53
CA PRO A 65 -1.91 9.57 15.21
C PRO A 65 -1.35 8.22 14.78
N ASP A 66 -1.51 7.25 15.68
CA ASP A 66 -1.23 5.84 15.39
C ASP A 66 -2.18 5.31 14.32
N ALA A 67 -1.68 4.44 13.45
CA ALA A 67 -2.42 3.94 12.30
C ALA A 67 -3.73 3.22 12.68
N PRO A 68 -3.80 2.35 13.71
CA PRO A 68 -5.07 1.74 14.13
C PRO A 68 -6.08 2.78 14.59
N THR A 69 -5.66 3.77 15.39
CA THR A 69 -6.52 4.86 15.88
C THR A 69 -7.09 5.67 14.72
N LEU A 70 -6.24 6.10 13.77
CA LEU A 70 -6.70 6.84 12.60
C LEU A 70 -7.61 6.00 11.70
N TYR A 71 -7.33 4.70 11.53
CA TYR A 71 -8.24 3.80 10.82
C TYR A 71 -9.62 3.76 11.48
N ARG A 72 -9.68 3.55 12.80
CA ARG A 72 -10.95 3.46 13.53
C ARG A 72 -11.76 4.75 13.39
N GLU A 73 -11.13 5.91 13.58
CA GLU A 73 -11.76 7.21 13.41
C GLU A 73 -12.37 7.35 12.00
N LYS A 74 -11.56 7.11 10.95
CA LYS A 74 -12.00 7.31 9.57
C LYS A 74 -13.04 6.29 9.12
N LEU A 75 -12.92 5.03 9.53
CA LEU A 75 -13.92 4.01 9.24
C LEU A 75 -15.24 4.31 9.95
N ALA A 76 -15.22 4.73 11.22
CA ALA A 76 -16.43 5.07 11.95
C ALA A 76 -17.22 6.22 11.29
N GLN A 77 -16.53 7.23 10.76
CA GLN A 77 -17.10 8.38 10.05
C GLN A 77 -17.63 8.04 8.65
N ALA A 78 -17.15 6.96 8.03
CA ALA A 78 -17.50 6.59 6.66
C ALA A 78 -18.89 5.96 6.55
N ALA A 79 -19.49 6.04 5.37
CA ALA A 79 -20.68 5.26 5.04
C ALA A 79 -20.36 3.75 5.04
N ASP A 80 -21.33 2.93 5.40
CA ASP A 80 -21.19 1.47 5.39
C ASP A 80 -20.89 0.97 3.97
N GLY A 81 -19.95 0.03 3.82
CA GLY A 81 -19.54 -0.52 2.52
C GLY A 81 -18.98 0.51 1.53
N SER A 82 -18.44 1.65 1.99
CA SER A 82 -17.93 2.69 1.09
C SER A 82 -16.41 2.65 0.90
N ILE A 83 -15.67 2.07 1.85
CA ILE A 83 -14.22 2.19 1.90
C ILE A 83 -13.51 1.10 1.11
N VAL A 84 -12.54 1.47 0.28
CA VAL A 84 -11.52 0.56 -0.24
C VAL A 84 -10.23 0.82 0.51
N VAL A 85 -9.62 -0.25 1.01
CA VAL A 85 -8.29 -0.20 1.61
C VAL A 85 -7.28 -0.69 0.57
N VAL A 86 -6.18 0.03 0.40
CA VAL A 86 -5.08 -0.36 -0.49
C VAL A 86 -3.82 -0.51 0.35
N ALA A 87 -3.32 -1.73 0.50
CA ALA A 87 -2.13 -2.05 1.26
C ALA A 87 -0.97 -2.34 0.31
N ILE A 88 0.04 -1.47 0.31
CA ILE A 88 1.23 -1.51 -0.54
C ILE A 88 2.51 -1.68 0.30
N GLY A 89 2.42 -2.46 1.36
CA GLY A 89 3.48 -2.66 2.35
C GLY A 89 3.12 -3.77 3.32
N PRO A 90 3.97 -4.06 4.33
CA PRO A 90 3.67 -5.05 5.35
C PRO A 90 2.33 -4.79 6.06
N LEU A 91 1.59 -5.86 6.34
CA LEU A 91 0.18 -5.79 6.73
C LEU A 91 -0.06 -5.55 8.24
N ILE A 92 0.98 -5.18 8.99
CA ILE A 92 0.94 -5.01 10.45
C ILE A 92 -0.10 -3.97 10.91
N ASN A 93 -0.26 -2.86 10.18
CA ASN A 93 -1.30 -1.86 10.49
C ASN A 93 -2.71 -2.46 10.39
N LEU A 94 -2.95 -3.34 9.40
CA LEU A 94 -4.26 -3.97 9.22
C LEU A 94 -4.49 -5.06 10.28
N MET A 95 -3.47 -5.84 10.62
CA MET A 95 -3.54 -6.79 11.73
C MET A 95 -3.88 -6.07 13.04
N GLN A 96 -3.17 -5.00 13.37
CA GLN A 96 -3.43 -4.22 14.59
C GLN A 96 -4.82 -3.56 14.56
N LEU A 97 -5.30 -3.10 13.40
CA LEU A 97 -6.68 -2.63 13.26
C LEU A 97 -7.69 -3.73 13.62
N LEU A 98 -7.53 -4.95 13.08
CA LEU A 98 -8.44 -6.07 13.39
C LEU A 98 -8.43 -6.42 14.89
N GLN A 99 -7.31 -6.21 15.58
CA GLN A 99 -7.13 -6.47 17.01
C GLN A 99 -7.67 -5.36 17.93
N THR A 100 -8.23 -4.28 17.38
CA THR A 100 -8.75 -3.17 18.20
C THR A 100 -10.08 -3.52 18.86
N GLU A 101 -10.25 -3.05 20.09
CA GLU A 101 -11.51 -3.11 20.84
C GLU A 101 -12.42 -1.90 20.56
N PRO A 102 -13.70 -1.92 20.98
CA PRO A 102 -14.55 -0.74 20.97
C PRO A 102 -13.91 0.47 21.65
N ASP A 103 -14.16 1.67 21.12
CA ASP A 103 -13.56 2.92 21.59
C ASP A 103 -14.52 4.11 21.46
N ALA A 104 -14.01 5.32 21.67
CA ALA A 104 -14.78 6.55 21.55
C ALA A 104 -15.27 6.85 20.12
N HIS A 105 -14.68 6.23 19.09
CA HIS A 105 -15.08 6.42 17.70
C HIS A 105 -16.19 5.46 17.28
N SER A 106 -16.16 4.23 17.77
CA SER A 106 -17.12 3.19 17.40
C SER A 106 -17.31 2.16 18.51
N PRO A 107 -18.56 1.72 18.78
CA PRO A 107 -18.85 0.62 19.69
C PRO A 107 -18.49 -0.77 19.10
N LEU A 108 -18.07 -0.83 17.84
CA LEU A 108 -17.64 -2.07 17.19
C LEU A 108 -16.14 -2.30 17.41
N ASP A 109 -15.76 -3.57 17.62
CA ASP A 109 -14.36 -4.00 17.52
C ASP A 109 -13.81 -3.84 16.09
N GLY A 110 -12.52 -4.07 15.91
CA GLY A 110 -11.81 -3.90 14.65
C GLY A 110 -12.41 -4.72 13.51
N VAL A 111 -12.68 -6.00 13.76
CA VAL A 111 -13.24 -6.92 12.75
C VAL A 111 -14.63 -6.47 12.32
N ALA A 112 -15.53 -6.20 13.26
CA ALA A 112 -16.89 -5.77 12.99
C ALA A 112 -16.93 -4.39 12.33
N LEU A 113 -16.04 -3.47 12.72
CA LEU A 113 -15.92 -2.16 12.08
C LEU A 113 -15.47 -2.28 10.62
N VAL A 114 -14.43 -3.10 10.35
CA VAL A 114 -13.97 -3.36 8.98
C VAL A 114 -15.08 -4.02 8.16
N ALA A 115 -15.72 -5.07 8.68
CA ALA A 115 -16.80 -5.78 8.00
C ALA A 115 -17.95 -4.86 7.60
N ARG A 116 -18.24 -3.85 8.44
CA ARG A 116 -19.31 -2.88 8.19
C ARG A 116 -18.92 -1.79 7.21
N LYS A 117 -17.68 -1.29 7.28
CA LYS A 117 -17.28 -0.04 6.61
C LYS A 117 -16.51 -0.26 5.31
N VAL A 118 -15.75 -1.34 5.23
CA VAL A 118 -14.91 -1.65 4.07
C VAL A 118 -15.72 -2.46 3.06
N ARG A 119 -15.59 -2.14 1.77
CA ARG A 119 -16.15 -2.93 0.66
C ARG A 119 -15.13 -3.90 0.08
N HIS A 120 -13.85 -3.53 0.11
CA HIS A 120 -12.79 -4.26 -0.57
C HIS A 120 -11.42 -3.93 0.00
N LEU A 121 -10.56 -4.93 0.09
CA LEU A 121 -9.13 -4.77 0.38
C LEU A 121 -8.32 -5.14 -0.88
N VAL A 122 -7.42 -4.25 -1.30
CA VAL A 122 -6.43 -4.52 -2.34
C VAL A 122 -5.06 -4.65 -1.68
N VAL A 123 -4.34 -5.72 -1.95
CA VAL A 123 -3.03 -6.02 -1.37
C VAL A 123 -1.99 -6.16 -2.47
N MET A 124 -0.93 -5.35 -2.42
CA MET A 124 0.33 -5.71 -3.07
C MET A 124 1.05 -6.70 -2.18
N GLY A 125 1.04 -7.97 -2.55
CA GLY A 125 1.72 -8.99 -1.77
C GLY A 125 1.48 -10.40 -2.25
N GLY A 126 2.41 -11.27 -1.85
CA GLY A 126 2.49 -12.65 -2.31
C GLY A 126 3.09 -12.78 -3.71
N TYR A 127 3.49 -14.00 -4.06
CA TYR A 127 3.88 -14.42 -5.40
C TYR A 127 2.92 -15.54 -5.81
N LEU A 128 2.12 -15.30 -6.85
CA LEU A 128 1.04 -16.21 -7.24
C LEU A 128 1.48 -17.11 -8.41
N PRO A 129 1.11 -18.40 -8.40
CA PRO A 129 0.25 -19.07 -7.39
C PRO A 129 1.01 -19.50 -6.12
N GLU A 130 2.34 -19.58 -6.12
CA GLU A 130 3.14 -19.96 -4.97
C GLU A 130 4.49 -19.25 -4.99
N GLY A 131 4.98 -18.85 -3.82
CA GLY A 131 6.31 -18.28 -3.70
C GLY A 131 6.49 -17.44 -2.44
N LYS A 132 7.36 -16.44 -2.55
CA LYS A 132 7.75 -15.56 -1.45
C LYS A 132 7.84 -14.13 -1.96
N GLU A 133 7.31 -13.19 -1.21
CA GLU A 133 7.26 -11.77 -1.56
C GLU A 133 7.53 -10.91 -0.31
N TRP A 134 8.22 -9.80 -0.53
CA TRP A 134 8.84 -9.00 0.52
C TRP A 134 7.85 -8.47 1.58
N ASN A 135 6.67 -7.94 1.19
CA ASN A 135 5.69 -7.42 2.15
C ASN A 135 5.19 -8.51 3.11
N PHE A 136 5.03 -9.75 2.62
CA PHE A 136 4.66 -10.88 3.46
C PHE A 136 5.84 -11.37 4.31
N GLU A 137 7.04 -11.43 3.73
CA GLU A 137 8.26 -11.84 4.44
C GLU A 137 8.64 -10.92 5.60
N MET A 138 8.38 -9.61 5.48
CA MET A 138 8.75 -8.67 6.54
C MET A 138 7.89 -8.83 7.79
N HIS A 139 6.65 -9.32 7.66
CA HIS A 139 5.82 -9.63 8.82
C HIS A 139 4.86 -10.81 8.54
N PRO A 140 5.38 -12.06 8.54
CA PRO A 140 4.62 -13.26 8.16
C PRO A 140 3.32 -13.47 8.95
N GLU A 141 3.35 -13.18 10.26
CA GLU A 141 2.17 -13.28 11.12
C GLU A 141 1.05 -12.34 10.66
N ALA A 142 1.35 -11.06 10.38
CA ALA A 142 0.36 -10.09 9.96
C ALA A 142 -0.19 -10.43 8.57
N ALA A 143 0.67 -10.94 7.67
CA ALA A 143 0.23 -11.43 6.38
C ALA A 143 -0.74 -12.60 6.51
N ALA A 144 -0.43 -13.59 7.34
CA ALA A 144 -1.32 -14.72 7.60
C ALA A 144 -2.65 -14.29 8.25
N VAL A 145 -2.60 -13.47 9.32
CA VAL A 145 -3.79 -12.97 10.01
C VAL A 145 -4.70 -12.19 9.07
N VAL A 146 -4.16 -11.26 8.28
CA VAL A 146 -4.98 -10.47 7.35
C VAL A 146 -5.53 -11.33 6.21
N CYS A 147 -4.74 -12.24 5.65
CA CYS A 147 -5.24 -13.14 4.62
C CYS A 147 -6.34 -14.07 5.15
N GLU A 148 -6.27 -14.51 6.41
CA GLU A 148 -7.24 -15.45 6.97
C GLU A 148 -8.49 -14.76 7.52
N GLN A 149 -8.32 -13.63 8.21
CA GLN A 149 -9.34 -13.05 9.09
C GLN A 149 -9.97 -11.76 8.56
N TRP A 150 -9.46 -11.18 7.46
CA TRP A 150 -10.06 -9.98 6.91
C TRP A 150 -11.50 -10.26 6.43
N PRO A 151 -12.50 -9.49 6.89
CA PRO A 151 -13.90 -9.91 6.78
C PRO A 151 -14.57 -9.57 5.44
N THR A 152 -13.87 -8.91 4.52
CA THR A 152 -14.41 -8.51 3.19
C THR A 152 -13.56 -9.09 2.06
N PRO A 153 -14.01 -9.04 0.79
CA PRO A 153 -13.21 -9.55 -0.31
C PRO A 153 -11.82 -8.91 -0.40
N ILE A 154 -10.83 -9.73 -0.75
CA ILE A 154 -9.44 -9.31 -0.95
C ILE A 154 -9.05 -9.55 -2.41
N THR A 155 -8.39 -8.58 -3.06
CA THR A 155 -7.67 -8.83 -4.32
C THR A 155 -6.17 -8.62 -4.12
N TYR A 156 -5.38 -9.59 -4.52
CA TYR A 156 -3.92 -9.51 -4.53
C TYR A 156 -3.40 -9.07 -5.90
N THR A 157 -2.51 -8.09 -5.91
CA THR A 157 -1.55 -7.91 -7.00
C THR A 157 -0.24 -8.59 -6.58
N GLY A 158 0.09 -9.67 -7.29
CA GLY A 158 1.25 -10.47 -6.97
C GLY A 158 2.56 -9.81 -7.36
N TYR A 159 3.65 -10.32 -6.81
CA TYR A 159 5.01 -9.95 -7.17
C TYR A 159 5.24 -9.98 -8.69
N GLU A 160 4.74 -11.02 -9.36
CA GLU A 160 4.88 -11.25 -10.80
C GLU A 160 4.19 -10.17 -11.65
N ILE A 161 3.07 -9.63 -11.18
CA ILE A 161 2.32 -8.58 -11.88
C ILE A 161 3.10 -7.27 -11.85
N GLY A 162 3.58 -6.87 -10.66
CA GLY A 162 4.36 -5.65 -10.51
C GLY A 162 5.75 -5.73 -11.16
N LEU A 163 6.36 -6.92 -11.18
CA LEU A 163 7.68 -7.16 -11.76
C LEU A 163 7.71 -6.83 -13.25
N ALA A 164 6.68 -7.21 -13.99
CA ALA A 164 6.60 -7.04 -15.43
C ALA A 164 6.41 -5.57 -15.86
N VAL A 165 5.87 -4.72 -14.98
CA VAL A 165 5.49 -3.33 -15.30
C VAL A 165 6.61 -2.36 -14.88
N GLN A 166 7.39 -1.85 -15.84
CA GLN A 166 8.56 -1.01 -15.58
C GLN A 166 8.26 0.49 -15.79
N THR A 167 8.26 1.29 -14.72
CA THR A 167 7.92 2.73 -14.76
C THR A 167 9.04 3.61 -14.21
N GLY A 168 8.95 4.91 -14.44
CA GLY A 168 9.84 5.95 -13.92
C GLY A 168 10.56 6.75 -15.00
N ALA A 169 10.76 6.19 -16.19
CA ALA A 169 11.56 6.82 -17.24
C ALA A 169 10.93 8.13 -17.73
N ARG A 170 9.61 8.12 -17.97
CA ARG A 170 8.88 9.33 -18.38
C ARG A 170 8.89 10.38 -17.29
N LEU A 171 8.61 9.99 -16.04
CA LEU A 171 8.64 10.87 -14.87
C LEU A 171 10.00 11.57 -14.75
N LEU A 172 11.11 10.82 -14.82
CA LEU A 172 12.47 11.37 -14.70
C LEU A 172 12.83 12.35 -15.81
N ARG A 173 12.24 12.18 -17.00
CA ARG A 173 12.47 13.04 -18.18
C ARG A 173 11.59 14.28 -18.20
N GLU A 174 10.30 14.14 -17.89
CA GLU A 174 9.28 15.15 -18.19
C GLU A 174 8.82 15.96 -16.98
N ALA A 175 8.82 15.39 -15.78
CA ALA A 175 8.38 16.13 -14.59
C ALA A 175 9.40 17.21 -14.21
N PRO A 176 8.99 18.35 -13.64
CA PRO A 176 9.92 19.37 -13.14
C PRO A 176 10.90 18.82 -12.07
N PRO A 177 12.14 19.35 -11.96
CA PRO A 177 13.11 18.89 -10.96
C PRO A 177 12.62 18.92 -9.51
N GLU A 178 11.73 19.85 -9.19
CA GLU A 178 11.10 20.05 -7.88
C GLU A 178 9.93 19.10 -7.60
N HIS A 179 9.49 18.32 -8.59
CA HIS A 179 8.40 17.37 -8.43
C HIS A 179 8.79 16.28 -7.40
N PRO A 180 8.04 16.09 -6.30
CA PRO A 180 8.45 15.21 -5.20
C PRO A 180 8.52 13.74 -5.58
N VAL A 181 7.64 13.25 -6.46
CA VAL A 181 7.74 11.89 -7.02
C VAL A 181 8.99 11.74 -7.89
N ARG A 182 9.34 12.73 -8.74
CA ARG A 182 10.61 12.71 -9.51
C ARG A 182 11.82 12.65 -8.59
N ILE A 183 11.85 13.49 -7.55
CA ILE A 183 12.90 13.49 -6.53
C ILE A 183 13.01 12.10 -5.90
N SER A 184 11.88 11.48 -5.57
CA SER A 184 11.86 10.17 -4.92
C SER A 184 12.38 9.06 -5.82
N TYR A 185 11.96 9.05 -7.09
CA TYR A 185 12.44 8.10 -8.08
C TYR A 185 13.94 8.27 -8.34
N ALA A 186 14.42 9.50 -8.51
CA ALA A 186 15.85 9.77 -8.74
C ALA A 186 16.71 9.29 -7.55
N ALA A 187 16.30 9.61 -6.32
CA ALA A 187 17.00 9.18 -5.11
C ALA A 187 17.00 7.66 -4.91
N TYR A 188 15.91 6.99 -5.30
CA TYR A 188 15.80 5.54 -5.16
C TYR A 188 16.54 4.77 -6.27
N LEU A 189 16.42 5.21 -7.52
CA LEU A 189 16.91 4.49 -8.71
C LEU A 189 18.41 4.68 -8.96
N GLY A 190 18.99 5.82 -8.57
CA GLY A 190 20.33 6.20 -9.02
C GLY A 190 20.37 6.25 -10.54
N ASP A 191 21.26 5.46 -11.16
CA ASP A 191 21.46 5.45 -12.61
C ASP A 191 20.45 4.58 -13.38
N LYS A 192 19.56 3.86 -12.68
CA LYS A 192 18.58 2.99 -13.35
C LYS A 192 17.43 3.82 -13.94
N PRO A 193 16.97 3.52 -15.17
CA PRO A 193 15.94 4.32 -15.83
C PRO A 193 14.52 4.03 -15.31
N THR A 194 14.28 2.82 -14.80
CA THR A 194 12.95 2.35 -14.39
C THR A 194 13.01 1.49 -13.13
N ARG A 195 11.84 1.29 -12.52
CA ARG A 195 11.58 0.34 -11.43
C ARG A 195 10.37 -0.54 -11.77
N PRO A 196 10.33 -1.79 -11.29
CA PRO A 196 9.08 -2.54 -11.18
C PRO A 196 7.99 -1.78 -10.42
N SER A 197 6.74 -1.95 -10.84
CA SER A 197 5.59 -1.14 -10.41
C SER A 197 4.64 -1.93 -9.50
N TRP A 198 5.18 -2.65 -8.51
CA TRP A 198 4.39 -3.44 -7.55
C TRP A 198 3.25 -2.64 -6.90
N ASP A 199 3.59 -1.58 -6.19
CA ASP A 199 2.60 -0.77 -5.47
C ASP A 199 1.63 -0.06 -6.42
N LEU A 200 2.12 0.41 -7.56
CA LEU A 200 1.32 1.15 -8.54
C LEU A 200 0.28 0.27 -9.24
N THR A 201 0.57 -1.02 -9.45
CA THR A 201 -0.45 -1.96 -9.97
C THR A 201 -1.60 -2.13 -8.99
N ALA A 202 -1.33 -2.14 -7.67
CA ALA A 202 -2.38 -2.20 -6.64
C ALA A 202 -3.24 -0.94 -6.66
N VAL A 203 -2.62 0.23 -6.76
CA VAL A 203 -3.31 1.52 -6.80
C VAL A 203 -4.15 1.65 -8.08
N LEU A 204 -3.61 1.24 -9.23
CA LEU A 204 -4.35 1.26 -10.50
C LEU A 204 -5.56 0.33 -10.45
N TYR A 205 -5.40 -0.90 -9.94
CA TYR A 205 -6.53 -1.81 -9.76
C TYR A 205 -7.59 -1.24 -8.81
N ALA A 206 -7.18 -0.66 -7.66
CA ALA A 206 -8.11 -0.07 -6.71
C ALA A 206 -8.92 1.08 -7.32
N ALA A 207 -8.30 1.86 -8.22
CA ALA A 207 -8.92 3.02 -8.85
C ALA A 207 -9.79 2.65 -10.07
N HIS A 208 -9.31 1.75 -10.93
CA HIS A 208 -9.93 1.48 -12.25
C HIS A 208 -10.57 0.09 -12.36
N GLY A 209 -10.32 -0.80 -11.40
CA GLY A 209 -10.71 -2.21 -11.49
C GLY A 209 -9.77 -3.04 -12.37
N ALA A 210 -10.18 -4.28 -12.68
CA ALA A 210 -9.37 -5.23 -13.43
C ALA A 210 -9.33 -4.92 -14.94
N ALA A 211 -10.49 -4.78 -15.58
CA ALA A 211 -10.55 -4.59 -17.02
C ALA A 211 -10.19 -3.13 -17.40
N PRO A 212 -9.42 -2.92 -18.50
CA PRO A 212 -8.96 -3.90 -19.48
C PRO A 212 -7.62 -4.59 -19.14
N TYR A 213 -7.00 -4.24 -18.01
CA TYR A 213 -5.60 -4.52 -17.69
C TYR A 213 -5.32 -5.98 -17.31
N TRP A 214 -6.22 -6.57 -16.52
CA TRP A 214 -6.04 -7.88 -15.90
C TRP A 214 -7.33 -8.69 -15.96
N ASP A 215 -7.17 -10.01 -15.90
CA ASP A 215 -8.24 -10.93 -15.51
C ASP A 215 -8.13 -11.26 -14.01
N LEU A 216 -9.19 -11.78 -13.42
CA LEU A 216 -9.20 -12.24 -12.03
C LEU A 216 -9.21 -13.77 -11.96
N ALA A 217 -8.41 -14.34 -11.06
CA ALA A 217 -8.53 -15.73 -10.63
C ALA A 217 -9.06 -15.75 -9.19
N ARG A 218 -10.10 -16.56 -8.91
CA ARG A 218 -10.72 -16.66 -7.58
C ARG A 218 -10.22 -17.85 -6.79
N GLY A 219 -10.14 -17.66 -5.48
CA GLY A 219 -9.59 -18.68 -4.59
C GLY A 219 -9.35 -18.18 -3.19
N ARG A 220 -8.34 -18.77 -2.55
CA ARG A 220 -7.89 -18.43 -1.21
C ARG A 220 -6.37 -18.38 -1.16
N MET A 221 -5.86 -17.35 -0.49
CA MET A 221 -4.45 -17.18 -0.17
C MET A 221 -4.16 -17.90 1.15
N VAL A 222 -3.12 -18.73 1.18
CA VAL A 222 -2.60 -19.33 2.41
C VAL A 222 -1.17 -18.89 2.58
N VAL A 223 -0.87 -18.28 3.74
CA VAL A 223 0.46 -17.75 4.07
C VAL A 223 1.07 -18.56 5.21
N ASN A 224 2.34 -18.91 5.07
CA ASN A 224 3.14 -19.51 6.13
C ASN A 224 3.51 -18.45 7.16
N THR A 225 3.04 -18.63 8.40
CA THR A 225 3.27 -17.70 9.52
C THR A 225 4.73 -17.59 9.97
N THR A 226 5.61 -18.49 9.53
CA THR A 226 7.02 -18.50 9.92
C THR A 226 7.86 -17.63 8.99
N ASP A 227 7.65 -17.75 7.68
CA ASP A 227 8.55 -17.16 6.69
C ASP A 227 7.87 -16.25 5.67
N GLY A 228 6.54 -16.19 5.64
CA GLY A 228 5.77 -15.34 4.73
C GLY A 228 5.60 -15.91 3.33
N SER A 229 6.06 -17.15 3.07
CA SER A 229 5.76 -17.84 1.82
C SER A 229 4.25 -18.06 1.67
N ASN A 230 3.76 -17.96 0.45
CA ASN A 230 2.34 -18.14 0.15
C ASN A 230 2.11 -19.26 -0.85
N ARG A 231 0.91 -19.83 -0.79
CA ARG A 231 0.33 -20.70 -1.82
C ARG A 231 -1.11 -20.31 -2.09
N TRP A 232 -1.56 -20.53 -3.31
CA TRP A 232 -2.92 -20.31 -3.75
C TRP A 232 -3.71 -21.62 -3.78
N ILE A 233 -4.95 -21.54 -3.32
CA ILE A 233 -5.92 -22.64 -3.43
C ILE A 233 -7.06 -22.14 -4.32
N ASP A 234 -7.23 -22.77 -5.49
CA ASP A 234 -8.31 -22.45 -6.40
C ASP A 234 -9.67 -22.74 -5.75
N ASP A 235 -10.53 -21.72 -5.75
CA ASP A 235 -11.89 -21.79 -5.23
C ASP A 235 -12.74 -20.73 -5.94
N PRO A 236 -13.59 -21.10 -6.92
CA PRO A 236 -14.43 -20.16 -7.64
C PRO A 236 -15.40 -19.37 -6.74
N GLN A 237 -15.71 -19.87 -5.55
CA GLN A 237 -16.54 -19.21 -4.54
C GLN A 237 -15.70 -18.54 -3.44
N GLY A 238 -14.37 -18.65 -3.52
CA GLY A 238 -13.43 -18.16 -2.53
C GLY A 238 -13.51 -16.65 -2.34
N PRO A 239 -13.22 -16.15 -1.12
CA PRO A 239 -13.33 -14.74 -0.79
C PRO A 239 -12.24 -13.88 -1.43
N HIS A 240 -11.19 -14.50 -1.98
CA HIS A 240 -10.06 -13.79 -2.56
C HIS A 240 -10.04 -13.87 -4.07
N ALA A 241 -9.34 -12.91 -4.68
CA ALA A 241 -8.90 -12.96 -6.05
C ALA A 241 -7.43 -12.55 -6.17
N TYR A 242 -6.75 -12.94 -7.25
CA TYR A 242 -5.51 -12.31 -7.67
C TYR A 242 -5.55 -11.91 -9.14
N LEU A 243 -4.73 -10.93 -9.51
CA LEU A 243 -4.63 -10.42 -10.88
C LEU A 243 -3.86 -11.41 -11.76
N ARG A 244 -4.37 -11.65 -12.96
CA ARG A 244 -3.64 -12.33 -14.04
C ARG A 244 -3.44 -11.35 -15.18
N GLU A 245 -2.24 -11.38 -15.75
CA GLU A 245 -1.91 -10.55 -16.91
C GLU A 245 -2.92 -10.78 -18.06
N ARG A 246 -3.35 -9.68 -18.66
CA ARG A 246 -4.24 -9.68 -19.83
C ARG A 246 -3.78 -8.65 -20.86
N MET A 247 -3.53 -7.43 -20.42
CA MET A 247 -2.92 -6.37 -21.23
C MET A 247 -1.40 -6.48 -21.16
N ASP A 248 -0.72 -6.11 -22.25
CA ASP A 248 0.74 -6.02 -22.29
C ASP A 248 1.27 -5.15 -21.14
N PRO A 249 2.16 -5.67 -20.27
CA PRO A 249 2.75 -4.92 -19.17
C PRO A 249 3.42 -3.61 -19.59
N ALA A 250 3.97 -3.52 -20.80
CA ALA A 250 4.55 -2.28 -21.32
C ALA A 250 3.47 -1.20 -21.53
N ALA A 251 2.29 -1.57 -22.00
CA ALA A 251 1.19 -0.63 -22.18
C ALA A 251 0.57 -0.19 -20.84
N VAL A 252 0.55 -1.09 -19.83
CA VAL A 252 0.21 -0.72 -18.45
C VAL A 252 1.25 0.25 -17.88
N ALA A 253 2.53 0.01 -18.15
CA ALA A 253 3.62 0.88 -17.72
C ALA A 253 3.51 2.28 -18.34
N GLU A 254 3.24 2.40 -19.65
CA GLU A 254 3.05 3.68 -20.31
C GLU A 254 1.93 4.52 -19.67
N LEU A 255 0.79 3.88 -19.35
CA LEU A 255 -0.31 4.52 -18.64
C LEU A 255 0.12 5.03 -17.25
N LEU A 256 0.79 4.19 -16.46
CA LEU A 256 1.27 4.57 -15.14
C LEU A 256 2.30 5.71 -15.21
N ASP A 257 3.22 5.66 -16.16
CA ASP A 257 4.23 6.71 -16.37
C ASP A 257 3.58 8.04 -16.76
N GLU A 258 2.52 8.01 -17.58
CA GLU A 258 1.73 9.19 -17.88
C GLU A 258 1.08 9.75 -16.61
N LEU A 259 0.41 8.91 -15.82
CA LEU A 259 -0.28 9.33 -14.60
C LEU A 259 0.68 9.93 -13.57
N MET A 260 1.85 9.31 -13.40
CA MET A 260 2.89 9.78 -12.48
C MET A 260 3.49 11.12 -12.87
N ALA A 261 3.60 11.43 -14.17
CA ALA A 261 4.16 12.69 -14.65
C ALA A 261 3.17 13.87 -14.58
N ARG A 262 1.89 13.63 -14.23
CA ARG A 262 0.88 14.68 -14.14
C ARG A 262 1.17 15.66 -13.02
N GLN A 263 1.10 16.95 -13.35
CA GLN A 263 1.11 18.03 -12.38
C GLN A 263 -0.23 18.12 -11.63
N PRO A 264 -0.25 18.73 -10.42
CA PRO A 264 -1.48 19.01 -9.68
C PRO A 264 -2.55 19.74 -10.48
#